data_AF-A0A943AV22-F1
#
_entry.id   AF-A0A943AV22-F1
#
_cell.length_a   1.000
_cell.length_b   1.000
_cell.length_c   1.000
_cell.angle_alpha   90.00
_cell.angle_beta   90.00
_cell.angle_gamma   90.00
#
_symmetry.space_group_name_H-M   'P 1'
#
loop_
_entity.id
_entity.type
_entity.pdbx_description
1 polymer ?
#
loop_
_entity_poly.entity_id
_entity_poly.type
_entity_poly.pdbx_seq_one_letter_code
_entity_poly.pdbx_strand_id
1 'polypeptide(L)'
;MAFPIRKGVARSLRCVVAAILCVVALAVPARAFADTPAIAYDGNARQLTVSGATMSSGEPDLFPAFKDLMPGDEREQQIEIRATGVKSQVRVFVRAVVDHETTHLLSPITLTAAVSDASADWLQAGTPGSVFAHPTQVATFTSDGSTVLNLQLSVPTSVGNELADANKTIRWEITAEDDGETIPAQPAGPKKPGLFGLAATGDNSLALLLTLLTLAIIAFMVALFLSQRNKR
;
A
#
# COMPACT_ATOMS: atom_id res chain seq x y z
N MET A 1 -37.99 49.73 13.36
CA MET A 1 -36.90 49.02 14.05
C MET A 1 -36.58 47.76 13.26
N ALA A 2 -35.45 47.72 12.55
CA ALA A 2 -35.11 46.62 11.64
C ALA A 2 -34.17 45.62 12.35
N PHE A 3 -34.64 44.39 12.56
CA PHE A 3 -33.84 43.32 13.17
C PHE A 3 -32.89 42.69 12.13
N PRO A 4 -31.58 42.58 12.40
CA PRO A 4 -30.62 42.04 11.44
C PRO A 4 -30.55 40.50 11.55
N ILE A 5 -31.48 39.79 10.92
CA ILE A 5 -31.56 38.31 10.95
C ILE A 5 -30.48 37.64 10.08
N ARG A 6 -29.83 38.38 9.16
CA ARG A 6 -28.92 37.82 8.14
C ARG A 6 -27.54 37.35 8.66
N LYS A 7 -27.13 37.72 9.88
CA LYS A 7 -25.78 37.39 10.41
C LYS A 7 -25.70 36.03 11.13
N GLY A 8 -26.82 35.50 11.62
CA GLY A 8 -26.85 34.23 12.38
C GLY A 8 -26.64 32.99 11.51
N VAL A 9 -27.25 32.97 10.33
CA VAL A 9 -27.22 31.81 9.41
C VAL A 9 -25.82 31.56 8.85
N ALA A 10 -25.08 32.62 8.49
CA ALA A 10 -23.71 32.50 7.99
C ALA A 10 -22.71 32.03 9.07
N ARG A 11 -22.97 32.33 10.35
CA ARG A 11 -22.14 31.89 11.48
C ARG A 11 -22.44 30.43 11.84
N SER A 12 -23.71 30.04 11.83
CA SER A 12 -24.15 28.66 12.03
C SER A 12 -23.64 27.71 10.93
N LEU A 13 -23.72 28.13 9.66
CA LEU A 13 -23.21 27.33 8.54
C LEU A 13 -21.68 27.10 8.62
N ARG A 14 -20.92 28.12 9.05
CA ARG A 14 -19.46 27.99 9.26
C ARG A 14 -19.12 27.02 10.40
N CYS A 15 -19.92 26.99 11.47
CA CYS A 15 -19.73 26.04 12.56
C CYS A 15 -20.05 24.60 12.16
N VAL A 16 -21.09 24.39 11.35
CA VAL A 16 -21.44 23.05 10.84
C VAL A 16 -20.38 22.54 9.84
N VAL A 17 -19.89 23.40 8.94
CA VAL A 17 -18.80 23.03 8.02
C VAL A 17 -17.51 22.70 8.78
N ALA A 18 -17.16 23.47 9.81
CA ALA A 18 -15.99 23.18 10.64
C ALA A 18 -16.12 21.86 11.42
N ALA A 19 -17.32 21.56 11.95
CA ALA A 19 -17.58 20.31 12.65
C ALA A 19 -17.46 19.08 11.71
N ILE A 20 -17.99 19.18 10.49
CA ILE A 20 -17.85 18.11 9.47
C ILE A 20 -16.38 17.92 9.09
N LEU A 21 -15.62 19.02 8.93
CA LEU A 21 -14.18 18.95 8.63
C LEU A 21 -13.37 18.31 9.77
N CYS A 22 -13.71 18.58 11.03
CA CYS A 22 -13.09 17.93 12.18
C CYS A 22 -13.43 16.43 12.28
N VAL A 23 -14.66 16.03 11.97
CA VAL A 23 -15.05 14.61 11.98
C VAL A 23 -14.36 13.85 10.83
N VAL A 24 -14.21 14.47 9.65
CA VAL A 24 -13.44 13.88 8.53
C VAL A 24 -11.95 13.78 8.88
N ALA A 25 -11.38 14.77 9.57
CA ALA A 25 -9.98 14.73 10.02
C ALA A 25 -9.73 13.66 11.11
N LEU A 26 -10.72 13.38 11.96
CA LEU A 26 -10.63 12.34 13.00
C LEU A 26 -10.94 10.93 12.46
N ALA A 27 -11.59 10.82 11.30
CA ALA A 27 -11.88 9.54 10.65
C ALA A 27 -10.69 9.02 9.82
N VAL A 28 -9.64 9.82 9.63
CA VAL A 28 -8.37 9.33 9.05
C VAL A 28 -7.58 8.72 10.20
N PRO A 29 -7.36 7.39 10.24
CA PRO A 29 -6.46 6.81 11.20
C PRO A 29 -5.11 7.50 11.04
N ALA A 30 -4.66 8.19 12.08
CA ALA A 30 -3.34 8.81 12.13
C ALA A 30 -2.31 7.67 12.11
N ARG A 31 -1.86 7.31 10.91
CA ARG A 31 -0.73 6.41 10.73
C ARG A 31 0.51 7.20 11.15
N ALA A 32 1.03 6.90 12.33
CA ALA A 32 2.33 7.37 12.76
C ALA A 32 3.38 6.68 11.87
N PHE A 33 3.71 7.29 10.73
CA PHE A 33 4.79 6.83 9.89
C PHE A 33 6.12 7.16 10.57
N ALA A 34 6.66 6.21 11.32
CA ALA A 34 8.11 6.03 11.36
C ALA A 34 8.59 5.72 9.92
N ASP A 35 9.90 5.86 9.65
CA ASP A 35 10.52 5.42 8.40
C ASP A 35 10.04 3.99 8.08
N THR A 36 9.05 3.89 7.21
CA THR A 36 8.34 2.64 6.99
C THR A 36 9.20 1.83 6.03
N PRO A 37 9.60 0.61 6.42
CA PRO A 37 10.40 -0.22 5.55
C PRO A 37 9.67 -0.42 4.22
N ALA A 38 10.41 -0.34 3.12
CA ALA A 38 9.84 -0.36 1.79
C ALA A 38 10.63 -1.24 0.82
N ILE A 39 9.89 -1.89 -0.07
CA ILE A 39 10.38 -2.63 -1.21
C ILE A 39 9.93 -1.87 -2.45
N ALA A 40 10.87 -1.30 -3.19
CA ALA A 40 10.60 -0.52 -4.38
C ALA A 40 11.11 -1.24 -5.63
N TYR A 41 10.26 -1.38 -6.62
CA TYR A 41 10.62 -1.86 -7.95
C TYR A 41 10.54 -0.71 -8.97
N ASP A 42 11.64 -0.45 -9.67
CA ASP A 42 11.69 0.45 -10.83
C ASP A 42 11.71 -0.38 -12.10
N GLY A 43 10.61 -0.38 -12.86
CA GLY A 43 10.46 -1.08 -14.13
C GLY A 43 11.26 -0.46 -15.27
N ASN A 44 11.66 0.82 -15.18
CA ASN A 44 12.55 1.42 -16.19
C ASN A 44 13.98 0.92 -16.01
N ALA A 45 14.46 0.86 -14.77
CA ALA A 45 15.79 0.35 -14.42
C ALA A 45 15.83 -1.18 -14.26
N ARG A 46 14.66 -1.83 -14.17
CA ARG A 46 14.49 -3.24 -13.79
C ARG A 46 15.23 -3.59 -12.49
N GLN A 47 15.12 -2.70 -11.51
CA GLN A 47 15.86 -2.78 -10.27
C GLN A 47 14.92 -2.86 -9.07
N LEU A 48 15.24 -3.75 -8.14
CA LEU A 48 14.62 -3.83 -6.83
C LEU A 48 15.51 -3.09 -5.81
N THR A 49 14.91 -2.25 -4.99
CA THR A 49 15.55 -1.56 -3.87
C THR A 49 14.81 -1.84 -2.59
N VAL A 50 15.54 -2.10 -1.52
CA VAL A 50 15.01 -2.31 -0.18
C VAL A 50 15.49 -1.15 0.70
N SER A 51 14.58 -0.51 1.41
CA SER A 51 14.87 0.56 2.36
C SER A 51 14.21 0.26 3.70
N GLY A 52 14.86 0.66 4.79
CA GLY A 52 14.39 0.42 6.15
C GLY A 52 15.39 1.00 7.15
N ALA A 53 15.29 0.58 8.41
CA ALA A 53 16.26 0.97 9.42
C ALA A 53 17.66 0.43 9.06
N THR A 54 18.74 1.12 9.39
CA THR A 54 20.08 0.63 9.06
C THR A 54 20.55 -0.36 10.13
N MET A 55 20.84 -1.60 9.75
CA MET A 55 21.49 -2.57 10.63
C MET A 55 22.94 -2.17 10.93
N SER A 56 23.54 -2.77 11.96
CA SER A 56 24.98 -2.58 12.24
C SER A 56 25.90 -3.00 11.08
N SER A 57 25.42 -3.85 10.16
CA SER A 57 26.14 -4.23 8.92
C SER A 57 26.09 -3.16 7.83
N GLY A 58 25.26 -2.11 7.98
CA GLY A 58 24.98 -1.13 6.93
C GLY A 58 23.90 -1.55 5.94
N GLU A 59 23.37 -2.77 6.05
CA GLU A 59 22.25 -3.26 5.24
C GLU A 59 20.90 -2.77 5.78
N PRO A 60 19.89 -2.63 4.90
CA PRO A 60 18.54 -2.25 5.33
C PRO A 60 17.87 -3.38 6.13
N ASP A 61 17.31 -3.02 7.28
CA ASP A 61 16.45 -3.85 8.13
C ASP A 61 14.99 -3.60 7.78
N LEU A 62 14.32 -4.65 7.30
CA LEU A 62 12.90 -4.63 7.02
C LEU A 62 12.04 -4.85 8.27
N PHE A 63 12.61 -5.22 9.43
CA PHE A 63 11.84 -5.66 10.61
C PHE A 63 12.23 -4.98 11.92
N PRO A 64 12.35 -3.63 11.99
CA PRO A 64 12.72 -2.92 13.21
C PRO A 64 11.77 -3.14 14.39
N ALA A 65 10.48 -3.42 14.15
CA ALA A 65 9.49 -3.63 15.21
C ALA A 65 9.57 -5.01 15.88
N PHE A 66 10.31 -5.96 15.28
CA PHE A 66 10.41 -7.35 15.73
C PHE A 66 11.74 -7.63 16.46
N LYS A 67 12.25 -6.62 17.18
CA LYS A 67 13.46 -6.70 18.01
C LYS A 67 13.08 -6.59 19.49
N ASP A 68 14.00 -7.04 20.35
CA ASP A 68 13.88 -6.95 21.81
C ASP A 68 12.54 -7.50 22.33
N LEU A 69 12.15 -8.65 21.80
CA LEU A 69 10.87 -9.29 22.09
C LEU A 69 10.88 -9.96 23.46
N MET A 70 9.76 -9.88 24.15
CA MET A 70 9.49 -10.52 25.43
C MET A 70 8.35 -11.53 25.30
N PRO A 71 8.32 -12.59 26.13
CA PRO A 71 7.15 -13.47 26.21
C PRO A 71 5.87 -12.68 26.48
N GLY A 72 4.84 -12.92 25.66
CA GLY A 72 3.57 -12.20 25.69
C GLY A 72 3.49 -10.99 24.75
N ASP A 73 4.57 -10.64 24.04
CA ASP A 73 4.52 -9.56 23.05
C ASP A 73 3.63 -9.90 21.86
N GLU A 74 2.83 -8.92 21.45
CA GLU A 74 2.19 -8.87 20.13
C GLU A 74 2.63 -7.58 19.44
N ARG A 75 3.32 -7.71 18.30
CA ARG A 75 3.89 -6.59 17.56
C ARG A 75 3.38 -6.61 16.13
N GLU A 76 2.98 -5.45 15.64
CA GLU A 76 2.60 -5.25 14.24
C GLU A 76 3.64 -4.40 13.51
N GLN A 77 3.82 -4.68 12.23
CA GLN A 77 4.64 -3.86 11.36
C GLN A 77 4.10 -3.85 9.93
N GLN A 78 4.22 -2.71 9.28
CA GLN A 78 3.86 -2.53 7.88
C GLN A 78 5.12 -2.42 7.03
N ILE A 79 5.09 -3.03 5.86
CA ILE A 79 6.11 -2.88 4.81
C ILE A 79 5.40 -2.35 3.56
N GLU A 80 5.87 -1.21 3.04
CA GLU A 80 5.36 -0.69 1.78
C GLU A 80 5.97 -1.46 0.61
N ILE A 81 5.15 -1.85 -0.36
CA ILE A 81 5.60 -2.46 -1.62
C ILE A 81 5.15 -1.54 -2.75
N ARG A 82 6.10 -0.98 -3.49
CA ARG A 82 5.85 0.02 -4.53
C ARG A 82 6.45 -0.43 -5.86
N ALA A 83 5.71 -0.20 -6.93
CA ALA A 83 6.21 -0.35 -8.30
C ALA A 83 6.01 0.94 -9.09
N THR A 84 7.05 1.35 -9.82
CA THR A 84 7.06 2.53 -10.70
C THR A 84 7.64 2.19 -12.06
N GLY A 85 7.22 2.88 -13.12
CA GLY A 85 7.66 2.54 -14.49
C GLY A 85 7.14 1.18 -14.97
N VAL A 86 5.97 0.76 -14.49
CA VAL A 86 5.36 -0.53 -14.81
C VAL A 86 4.78 -0.48 -16.22
N LYS A 87 5.36 -1.26 -17.14
CA LYS A 87 4.91 -1.37 -18.55
C LYS A 87 4.12 -2.65 -18.83
N SER A 88 4.38 -3.68 -18.03
CA SER A 88 3.82 -5.03 -18.07
C SER A 88 3.53 -5.49 -16.65
N GLN A 89 2.78 -6.58 -16.47
CA GLN A 89 2.47 -7.07 -15.14
C GLN A 89 3.76 -7.40 -14.38
N VAL A 90 3.86 -6.84 -13.17
CA VAL A 90 4.93 -7.12 -12.21
C VAL A 90 4.36 -7.89 -11.03
N ARG A 91 4.96 -9.03 -10.71
CA ARG A 91 4.64 -9.84 -9.52
C ARG A 91 5.81 -9.78 -8.55
N VAL A 92 5.54 -9.45 -7.29
CA VAL A 92 6.56 -9.40 -6.23
C VAL A 92 6.41 -10.62 -5.35
N PHE A 93 7.51 -11.36 -5.19
CA PHE A 93 7.60 -12.56 -4.38
C PHE A 93 8.57 -12.35 -3.22
N VAL A 94 8.24 -12.97 -2.10
CA VAL A 94 9.04 -12.94 -0.88
C VAL A 94 9.29 -14.35 -0.41
N ARG A 95 10.53 -14.60 0.04
CA ARG A 95 10.97 -15.87 0.62
C ARG A 95 11.87 -15.60 1.82
N ALA A 96 11.63 -16.31 2.92
CA ALA A 96 12.52 -16.35 4.07
C ALA A 96 13.46 -17.56 3.94
N VAL A 97 14.76 -17.33 4.14
CA VAL A 97 15.80 -18.35 4.20
C VAL A 97 16.36 -18.41 5.60
N VAL A 98 16.09 -19.53 6.26
CA VAL A 98 16.42 -19.77 7.66
C VAL A 98 17.06 -21.14 7.78
N ASP A 99 18.08 -21.26 8.60
CA ASP A 99 18.70 -22.54 8.91
C ASP A 99 17.80 -23.40 9.82
N HIS A 100 18.10 -24.70 9.91
CA HIS A 100 17.26 -25.63 10.65
C HIS A 100 17.21 -25.33 12.15
N GLU A 101 18.34 -24.93 12.76
CA GLU A 101 18.42 -24.60 14.19
C GLU A 101 17.57 -23.38 14.51
N THR A 102 17.73 -22.31 13.73
CA THR A 102 16.92 -21.09 13.89
C THR A 102 15.43 -21.37 13.68
N THR A 103 15.07 -22.24 12.74
CA THR A 103 13.67 -22.64 12.51
C THR A 103 13.08 -23.33 13.73
N HIS A 104 13.83 -24.25 14.35
CA HIS A 104 13.38 -24.96 15.55
C HIS A 104 13.25 -24.01 16.75
N LEU A 105 14.23 -23.12 16.95
CA LEU A 105 14.20 -22.14 18.03
C LEU A 105 13.04 -21.15 17.89
N LEU A 106 12.72 -20.71 16.68
CA LEU A 106 11.61 -19.78 16.44
C LEU A 106 10.24 -20.47 16.35
N SER A 107 10.17 -21.79 16.50
CA SER A 107 8.92 -22.56 16.40
C SER A 107 7.81 -22.15 17.38
N PRO A 108 8.10 -21.64 18.59
CA PRO A 108 7.05 -21.15 19.48
C PRO A 108 6.44 -19.82 19.01
N ILE A 109 7.14 -19.05 18.19
CA ILE A 109 6.72 -17.71 17.77
C ILE A 109 5.82 -17.82 16.54
N THR A 110 4.73 -17.04 16.51
CA THR A 110 3.82 -16.97 15.37
C THR A 110 4.04 -15.69 14.58
N LEU A 111 4.19 -15.79 13.26
CA LEU A 111 4.20 -14.68 12.31
C LEU A 111 3.04 -14.85 11.34
N THR A 112 2.22 -13.82 11.22
CA THR A 112 1.10 -13.74 10.27
C THR A 112 1.33 -12.60 9.30
N ALA A 113 0.90 -12.80 8.06
CA ALA A 113 1.07 -11.84 6.98
C ALA A 113 -0.25 -11.61 6.25
N ALA A 114 -0.58 -10.35 6.00
CA ALA A 114 -1.75 -9.93 5.22
C ALA A 114 -1.38 -8.78 4.29
N VAL A 115 -2.02 -8.71 3.13
CA VAL A 115 -1.86 -7.60 2.18
C VAL A 115 -3.12 -6.76 2.26
N SER A 116 -2.97 -5.44 2.42
CA SER A 116 -4.10 -4.54 2.73
C SER A 116 -5.20 -4.49 1.65
N ASP A 117 -4.91 -4.91 0.42
CA ASP A 117 -5.88 -4.99 -0.70
C ASP A 117 -6.54 -6.37 -0.86
N ALA A 118 -6.02 -7.41 -0.20
CA ALA A 118 -6.75 -8.67 -0.09
C ALA A 118 -7.87 -8.48 0.95
N SER A 119 -8.96 -9.24 0.85
CA SER A 119 -9.95 -9.35 1.94
C SER A 119 -9.26 -9.57 3.28
N ALA A 120 -9.97 -9.44 4.41
CA ALA A 120 -9.45 -9.69 5.77
C ALA A 120 -8.93 -11.14 6.01
N ASP A 121 -8.69 -11.90 4.95
CA ASP A 121 -8.03 -13.19 4.93
C ASP A 121 -6.50 -13.01 4.96
N TRP A 122 -5.88 -13.68 5.91
CA TRP A 122 -4.43 -13.75 6.00
C TRP A 122 -3.85 -14.41 4.74
N LEU A 123 -2.79 -13.80 4.19
CA LEU A 123 -2.05 -14.36 3.06
C LEU A 123 -1.35 -15.65 3.49
N GLN A 124 -0.67 -15.61 4.64
CA GLN A 124 0.05 -16.73 5.23
C GLN A 124 0.10 -16.57 6.76
N ALA A 125 0.13 -17.70 7.46
CA ALA A 125 0.36 -17.77 8.90
C ALA A 125 1.30 -18.94 9.21
N GLY A 126 2.28 -18.73 10.08
CA GLY A 126 3.24 -19.76 10.45
C GLY A 126 4.20 -19.26 11.51
N THR A 127 5.40 -19.83 11.53
CA THR A 127 6.51 -19.34 12.35
C THR A 127 7.35 -18.38 11.51
N PRO A 128 8.18 -17.51 12.10
CA PRO A 128 9.09 -16.66 11.34
C PRO A 128 9.97 -17.43 10.33
N GLY A 129 10.29 -18.70 10.62
CA GLY A 129 11.05 -19.57 9.73
C GLY A 129 10.24 -20.28 8.64
N SER A 130 8.90 -20.36 8.77
CA SER A 130 8.06 -21.15 7.86
C SER A 130 7.07 -20.32 7.03
N VAL A 131 6.64 -19.16 7.52
CA VAL A 131 5.58 -18.33 6.88
C VAL A 131 5.89 -17.95 5.43
N PHE A 132 7.18 -17.88 5.06
CA PHE A 132 7.66 -17.62 3.71
C PHE A 132 8.74 -18.62 3.28
N ALA A 133 8.67 -19.88 3.72
CA ALA A 133 9.68 -20.88 3.35
C ALA A 133 9.79 -21.09 1.82
N HIS A 134 8.68 -20.87 1.11
CA HIS A 134 8.60 -20.88 -0.36
C HIS A 134 8.31 -19.48 -0.89
N PRO A 135 8.75 -19.14 -2.12
CA PRO A 135 8.40 -17.89 -2.76
C PRO A 135 6.88 -17.67 -2.75
N THR A 136 6.44 -16.64 -2.04
CA THR A 136 5.03 -16.30 -1.89
C THR A 136 4.79 -14.96 -2.54
N GLN A 137 3.78 -14.87 -3.41
CA GLN A 137 3.41 -13.63 -4.06
C GLN A 137 2.75 -12.70 -3.05
N VAL A 138 3.33 -11.52 -2.84
CA VAL A 138 2.84 -10.51 -1.89
C VAL A 138 2.22 -9.29 -2.58
N ALA A 139 2.51 -9.09 -3.87
CA ALA A 139 1.93 -7.99 -4.63
C ALA A 139 1.86 -8.30 -6.13
N THR A 140 0.93 -7.65 -6.81
CA THR A 140 0.83 -7.62 -8.27
C THR A 140 0.50 -6.22 -8.73
N PHE A 141 1.24 -5.72 -9.71
CA PHE A 141 1.08 -4.39 -10.27
C PHE A 141 0.89 -4.50 -11.79
N THR A 142 -0.20 -3.93 -12.31
CA THR A 142 -0.43 -3.78 -13.76
C THR A 142 -0.16 -2.35 -14.24
N SER A 143 0.06 -1.43 -13.31
CA SER A 143 0.44 -0.04 -13.49
C SER A 143 1.23 0.41 -12.26
N ASP A 144 1.79 1.61 -12.30
CA ASP A 144 2.41 2.22 -11.13
C ASP A 144 1.44 2.23 -9.94
N GLY A 145 1.96 1.88 -8.76
CA GLY A 145 1.12 1.65 -7.59
C GLY A 145 1.92 1.32 -6.35
N SER A 146 1.21 1.25 -5.22
CA SER A 146 1.75 0.84 -3.93
C SER A 146 0.71 0.02 -3.19
N THR A 147 1.16 -1.00 -2.48
CA THR A 147 0.35 -1.81 -1.57
C THR A 147 1.14 -2.01 -0.27
N VAL A 148 0.45 -2.45 0.77
CA VAL A 148 1.05 -2.59 2.11
C VAL A 148 0.94 -4.03 2.58
N LEU A 149 2.09 -4.63 2.88
CA LEU A 149 2.22 -5.90 3.56
C LEU A 149 2.20 -5.66 5.08
N ASN A 150 1.14 -6.09 5.74
CA ASN A 150 1.01 -6.09 7.18
C ASN A 150 1.55 -7.41 7.74
N LEU A 151 2.38 -7.30 8.76
CA LEU A 151 2.94 -8.42 9.50
C LEU A 151 2.57 -8.28 10.96
N GLN A 152 2.13 -9.37 11.58
CA GLN A 152 1.90 -9.43 13.02
C GLN A 152 2.65 -10.62 13.60
N LEU A 153 3.49 -10.32 14.58
CA LEU A 153 4.29 -11.27 15.33
C LEU A 153 3.72 -11.43 16.73
N SER A 154 3.53 -12.67 17.18
CA SER A 154 3.07 -13.00 18.53
C SER A 154 4.05 -13.98 19.19
N VAL A 155 4.50 -13.62 20.39
CA VAL A 155 5.39 -14.43 21.24
C VAL A 155 4.57 -14.99 22.39
N PRO A 156 4.35 -16.32 22.49
CA PRO A 156 3.57 -16.89 23.58
C PRO A 156 4.21 -16.64 24.95
N THR A 157 3.39 -16.51 26.00
CA THR A 157 3.88 -16.41 27.39
C THR A 157 4.50 -17.71 27.91
N SER A 158 4.30 -18.83 27.21
CA SER A 158 4.89 -20.13 27.53
C SER A 158 6.34 -20.28 27.06
N VAL A 159 6.85 -19.32 26.27
CA VAL A 159 8.25 -19.27 25.89
C VAL A 159 9.10 -19.11 27.15
N GLY A 160 10.00 -20.07 27.38
CA GLY A 160 10.91 -20.05 28.50
C GLY A 160 12.21 -19.32 28.19
N ASN A 161 13.22 -19.55 29.01
CA ASN A 161 14.53 -18.89 28.89
C ASN A 161 15.34 -19.35 27.67
N GLU A 162 14.89 -20.35 26.90
CA GLU A 162 15.56 -20.82 25.68
C GLU A 162 15.69 -19.77 24.58
N LEU A 163 14.80 -18.76 24.58
CA LEU A 163 14.84 -17.62 23.66
C LEU A 163 15.30 -16.33 24.35
N ALA A 164 15.59 -16.36 25.65
CA ALA A 164 16.14 -15.21 26.35
C ALA A 164 17.52 -14.86 25.79
N ASP A 165 17.74 -13.57 25.53
CA ASP A 165 18.96 -13.03 24.90
C ASP A 165 19.30 -13.62 23.52
N ALA A 166 18.39 -14.39 22.92
CA ALA A 166 18.62 -15.00 21.63
C ALA A 166 18.53 -13.93 20.53
N ASN A 167 19.66 -13.69 19.84
CA ASN A 167 19.68 -12.93 18.60
C ASN A 167 19.72 -13.90 17.41
N LYS A 168 18.75 -13.76 16.49
CA LYS A 168 18.63 -14.60 15.29
C LYS A 168 18.34 -13.72 14.09
N THR A 169 19.05 -14.01 12.99
CA THR A 169 18.92 -13.28 11.73
C THR A 169 18.20 -14.16 10.72
N ILE A 170 17.15 -13.63 10.12
CA ILE A 170 16.45 -14.27 9.00
C ILE A 170 16.85 -13.53 7.74
N ARG A 171 17.34 -14.27 6.73
CA ARG A 171 17.60 -13.68 5.41
C ARG A 171 16.31 -13.68 4.61
N TRP A 172 15.93 -12.54 4.08
CA TRP A 172 14.78 -12.41 3.19
C TRP A 172 15.24 -12.20 1.76
N GLU A 173 14.73 -13.03 0.86
CA GLU A 173 14.95 -12.94 -0.57
C GLU A 173 13.69 -12.36 -1.20
N ILE A 174 13.82 -11.21 -1.85
CA ILE A 174 12.73 -10.54 -2.53
C ILE A 174 13.02 -10.57 -4.02
N THR A 175 12.04 -11.01 -4.81
CA THR A 175 12.15 -11.12 -6.28
C THR A 175 10.99 -10.38 -6.92
N ALA A 176 11.27 -9.60 -7.96
CA ALA A 176 10.25 -9.03 -8.83
C ALA A 176 10.33 -9.72 -10.20
N GLU A 177 9.23 -10.33 -10.61
CA GLU A 177 9.06 -10.86 -11.96
C GLU A 177 8.31 -9.82 -12.79
N ASP A 178 8.92 -9.38 -13.87
CA ASP A 178 8.29 -8.55 -14.90
C ASP A 178 8.03 -9.43 -16.12
N ASP A 179 6.76 -9.58 -16.51
CA ASP A 179 6.37 -10.37 -17.69
C ASP A 179 6.96 -9.79 -19.00
N GLY A 180 7.54 -8.58 -18.93
CA GLY A 180 8.19 -7.88 -20.03
C GLY A 180 7.19 -7.31 -21.04
N GLU A 181 7.63 -6.32 -21.83
CA GLU A 181 6.91 -5.97 -23.04
C GLU A 181 6.90 -7.22 -23.94
N THR A 182 5.72 -7.82 -24.13
CA THR A 182 5.51 -8.71 -25.26
C THR A 182 5.72 -7.85 -26.48
N ILE A 183 6.91 -7.88 -27.09
CA ILE A 183 7.06 -7.42 -28.47
C ILE A 183 6.05 -8.27 -29.22
N PRO A 184 5.00 -7.70 -29.82
CA PRO A 184 4.13 -8.49 -30.66
C PRO A 184 5.04 -9.11 -31.72
N ALA A 185 5.20 -10.42 -31.68
CA ALA A 185 5.91 -11.15 -32.71
C ALA A 185 5.18 -10.83 -34.00
N GLN A 186 5.73 -9.89 -34.78
CA GLN A 186 5.15 -9.50 -36.05
C GLN A 186 5.12 -10.77 -36.89
N PRO A 187 3.94 -11.31 -37.22
CA PRO A 187 3.88 -12.41 -38.16
C PRO A 187 4.50 -11.87 -39.44
N ALA A 188 5.47 -12.60 -40.00
CA ALA A 188 6.00 -12.30 -41.31
C ALA A 188 4.85 -12.40 -42.31
N GLY A 189 4.18 -11.27 -42.55
CA GLY A 189 3.01 -11.23 -43.39
C GLY A 189 3.40 -11.30 -44.87
N PRO A 190 2.51 -11.82 -45.72
CA PRO A 190 2.38 -11.31 -47.07
C PRO A 190 1.16 -10.38 -47.14
N LYS A 191 1.48 -9.07 -47.20
CA LYS A 191 0.86 -7.98 -47.97
C LYS A 191 -0.57 -8.17 -48.52
N LYS A 192 -1.53 -7.35 -48.05
CA LYS A 192 -2.43 -6.47 -48.87
C LYS A 192 -3.41 -5.62 -48.00
N PRO A 193 -3.98 -4.52 -48.55
CA PRO A 193 -4.27 -3.29 -47.82
C PRO A 193 -5.74 -3.09 -47.42
N GLY A 194 -5.95 -2.42 -46.29
CA GLY A 194 -7.24 -1.84 -45.86
C GLY A 194 -6.99 -1.06 -44.56
N LEU A 195 -6.83 0.27 -44.58
CA LEU A 195 -7.87 1.31 -44.72
C LEU A 195 -8.69 1.48 -43.42
N PHE A 196 -8.19 2.38 -42.56
CA PHE A 196 -8.82 3.04 -41.40
C PHE A 196 -9.28 2.19 -40.19
N GLY A 197 -8.98 2.69 -38.98
CA GLY A 197 -9.85 2.43 -37.82
C GLY A 197 -9.17 2.31 -36.44
N LEU A 198 -8.60 3.42 -35.96
CA LEU A 198 -8.44 3.85 -34.56
C LEU A 198 -8.62 2.80 -33.44
N ALA A 199 -7.55 2.59 -32.67
CA ALA A 199 -7.60 1.93 -31.36
C ALA A 199 -8.45 2.75 -30.38
N ALA A 200 -9.49 2.13 -29.83
CA ALA A 200 -10.27 2.68 -28.73
C ALA A 200 -9.81 2.01 -27.42
N THR A 201 -8.85 2.62 -26.74
CA THR A 201 -8.49 2.30 -25.35
C THR A 201 -9.51 2.93 -24.41
N GLY A 202 -10.27 2.08 -23.71
CA GLY A 202 -11.28 2.48 -22.75
C GLY A 202 -10.68 2.84 -21.39
N ASP A 203 -10.60 4.14 -21.11
CA ASP A 203 -10.37 4.71 -19.78
C ASP A 203 -11.65 5.41 -19.29
N ASN A 204 -12.52 4.65 -18.62
CA ASN A 204 -13.82 5.17 -18.16
C ASN A 204 -13.76 5.83 -16.77
N SER A 205 -12.61 5.82 -16.07
CA SER A 205 -12.47 6.35 -14.71
C SER A 205 -12.07 7.84 -14.70
N LEU A 206 -11.14 8.26 -15.57
CA LEU A 206 -10.74 9.66 -15.72
C LEU A 206 -11.85 10.51 -16.35
N ALA A 207 -12.62 9.95 -17.29
CA ALA A 207 -13.78 10.62 -17.88
C ALA A 207 -14.90 10.87 -16.84
N LEU A 208 -15.11 9.92 -15.92
CA LEU A 208 -16.09 10.07 -14.83
C LEU A 208 -15.66 11.14 -13.81
N LEU A 209 -14.36 11.20 -13.49
CA LEU A 209 -13.82 12.20 -12.59
C LEU A 209 -13.86 13.61 -13.19
N LEU A 210 -13.54 13.75 -14.49
CA LEU A 210 -13.64 15.03 -15.22
C LEU A 210 -15.10 15.49 -15.39
N THR A 211 -16.05 14.57 -15.65
CA THR A 211 -17.48 14.92 -15.74
C THR A 211 -18.05 15.34 -14.38
N LEU A 212 -17.65 14.70 -13.28
CA LEU A 212 -18.04 15.14 -11.93
C LEU A 212 -17.45 16.52 -11.57
N LEU A 213 -16.18 16.78 -11.93
CA LEU A 213 -15.53 18.07 -11.69
C LEU A 213 -16.22 19.21 -12.45
N THR A 214 -16.55 18.99 -13.72
CA THR A 214 -17.27 19.98 -14.54
C THR A 214 -18.68 20.25 -14.00
N LEU A 215 -19.40 19.22 -13.55
CA LEU A 215 -20.72 19.40 -12.94
C LEU A 215 -20.66 20.21 -11.62
N ALA A 216 -19.64 19.96 -10.79
CA ALA A 216 -19.42 20.69 -9.55
C ALA A 216 -19.12 22.18 -9.79
N ILE A 217 -18.30 22.49 -10.81
CA ILE A 217 -17.99 23.87 -11.20
C ILE A 217 -19.24 24.59 -11.70
N ILE A 218 -20.06 23.93 -12.52
CA ILE A 218 -21.32 24.50 -13.03
C ILE A 218 -22.29 24.77 -11.88
N ALA A 219 -22.46 23.83 -10.95
CA ALA A 219 -23.31 24.02 -9.78
C ALA A 219 -22.85 25.20 -8.91
N PHE A 220 -21.54 25.37 -8.73
CA PHE A 220 -20.96 26.49 -8.00
C PHE A 220 -21.22 27.83 -8.69
N MET A 221 -21.06 27.90 -10.02
CA MET A 221 -21.36 29.10 -10.81
C MET A 221 -22.84 29.49 -10.75
N VAL A 222 -23.75 28.51 -10.79
CA VAL A 222 -25.20 28.74 -10.64
C VAL A 222 -25.53 29.27 -9.25
N ALA A 223 -24.93 28.70 -8.19
CA ALA A 223 -25.13 29.16 -6.82
C ALA A 223 -24.62 30.59 -6.62
N LEU A 224 -23.47 30.94 -7.22
CA LEU A 224 -22.95 32.32 -7.20
C LEU A 224 -23.89 33.28 -7.94
N PHE A 225 -24.38 32.89 -9.12
CA PHE A 225 -25.28 33.73 -9.90
C PHE A 225 -26.61 33.98 -9.18
N LEU A 226 -27.20 32.94 -8.58
CA LEU A 226 -28.41 33.08 -7.77
C LEU A 226 -28.18 33.92 -6.51
N SER A 227 -27.01 33.80 -5.88
CA SER A 227 -26.61 34.62 -4.72
C SER A 227 -26.41 36.09 -5.07
N GLN A 228 -25.92 36.41 -6.27
CA GLN A 228 -25.80 37.79 -6.75
C GLN A 228 -27.15 38.37 -7.16
N ARG A 229 -28.04 37.54 -7.73
CA ARG A 229 -29.37 37.98 -8.18
C ARG A 229 -30.33 38.26 -7.02
N ASN A 230 -30.13 37.60 -5.86
CA ASN A 230 -30.88 37.85 -4.62
C ASN A 230 -30.32 39.03 -3.77
N LYS A 231 -29.39 39.80 -4.35
CA LYS A 231 -28.79 41.01 -3.73
C LYS A 231 -29.06 42.30 -4.53
N ARG A 232 -29.70 42.21 -5.71
CA ARG A 232 -30.37 43.35 -6.36
C ARG A 232 -31.84 43.34 -5.97
#